data_AF-T2GL77-F1
#
_entry.id   AF-T2GL77-F1
#
_cell.length_a   1.000
_cell.length_b   1.000
_cell.length_c   1.000
_cell.angle_alpha   90.00
_cell.angle_beta   90.00
_cell.angle_gamma   90.00
#
_symmetry.space_group_name_H-M   'P 1'
#
loop_
_entity.id
_entity.type
_entity.pdbx_description
1 polymer ?
#
loop_
_entity_poly.entity_id
_entity_poly.type
_entity_poly.pdbx_seq_one_letter_code
_entity_poly.pdbx_strand_id
1 'polypeptide(L)'
;MHSEPSVEVKKIEKSGDKWRVVLELRIPGHGLLEILDELERRFRDYSFRADGRDITVEASFRILEPWEDEPAEDVVESMALELLSFITGGGLRGEI
;
A
#
# COMPACT_ATOMS: atom_id res chain seq x y z
N MET A 1 9.89 -15.12 17.95
CA MET A 1 8.86 -14.09 17.72
C MET A 1 8.82 -13.85 16.22
N HIS A 2 7.83 -14.41 15.53
CA HIS A 2 7.56 -14.02 14.14
C HIS A 2 6.76 -12.73 14.23
N SER A 3 7.32 -11.61 13.77
CA SER A 3 6.52 -10.40 13.56
C SER A 3 5.47 -10.73 12.50
N GLU A 4 4.29 -10.14 12.60
CA GLU A 4 3.24 -10.22 11.58
C GLU A 4 3.43 -9.10 10.55
N PRO A 5 3.03 -9.29 9.29
CA PRO A 5 3.05 -8.22 8.31
C PRO A 5 2.14 -7.07 8.76
N SER A 6 2.59 -5.84 8.52
CA SER A 6 1.88 -4.63 8.94
C SER A 6 2.02 -3.52 7.92
N VAL A 7 1.04 -2.63 7.87
CA VAL A 7 1.06 -1.42 7.03
C VAL A 7 0.92 -0.20 7.94
N GLU A 8 1.79 0.79 7.77
CA GLU A 8 1.76 2.03 8.53
C GLU A 8 1.70 3.24 7.59
N VAL A 9 0.83 4.21 7.89
CA VAL A 9 0.77 5.48 7.18
C VAL A 9 1.87 6.39 7.71
N LYS A 10 2.87 6.71 6.87
CA LYS A 10 3.98 7.58 7.27
C LYS A 10 3.67 9.05 7.01
N LYS A 11 3.00 9.33 5.90
CA LYS A 11 2.77 10.71 5.46
C LYS A 11 1.54 10.82 4.58
N ILE A 12 0.74 11.86 4.81
CA ILE A 12 -0.34 12.30 3.94
C ILE A 12 -0.10 13.78 3.64
N GLU A 13 0.01 14.14 2.37
CA GLU A 13 0.20 15.52 1.92
C GLU A 13 -0.82 15.88 0.85
N LYS A 14 -1.41 17.08 0.96
CA LYS A 14 -2.24 17.66 -0.09
C LYS A 14 -1.44 18.70 -0.87
N SER A 15 -1.44 18.60 -2.18
CA SER A 15 -0.87 19.60 -3.08
C SER A 15 -1.88 19.95 -4.18
N GLY A 16 -2.60 21.06 -3.97
CA GLY A 16 -3.74 21.44 -4.82
C GLY A 16 -4.88 20.44 -4.72
N ASP A 17 -5.28 19.87 -5.86
CA ASP A 17 -6.31 18.83 -5.97
C ASP A 17 -5.78 17.40 -5.75
N LYS A 18 -4.45 17.24 -5.63
CA LYS A 18 -3.81 15.93 -5.48
C LYS A 18 -3.46 15.65 -4.03
N TRP A 19 -3.66 14.40 -3.64
CA TRP A 19 -3.17 13.82 -2.40
C TRP A 19 -1.99 12.90 -2.71
N ARG A 20 -0.92 13.04 -1.94
CA ARG A 20 0.21 12.13 -1.92
C ARG A 20 0.20 11.42 -0.58
N VAL A 21 0.23 10.10 -0.62
CA VAL A 21 0.36 9.25 0.56
C VAL A 21 1.65 8.44 0.48
N VAL A 22 2.33 8.33 1.61
CA VAL A 22 3.48 7.43 1.80
C VAL A 22 3.10 6.42 2.88
N LEU A 23 3.12 5.15 2.51
CA LEU A 23 2.85 4.00 3.35
C LEU A 23 4.14 3.18 3.51
N GLU A 24 4.33 2.55 4.66
CA GLU A 24 5.40 1.59 4.90
C GLU A 24 4.79 0.21 5.17
N LEU A 25 5.15 -0.76 4.37
CA LEU A 25 4.76 -2.15 4.52
C LEU A 25 5.93 -2.89 5.15
N ARG A 26 5.71 -3.44 6.33
CA ARG A 26 6.68 -4.32 6.97
C ARG A 26 6.33 -5.77 6.63
N ILE A 27 7.28 -6.46 5.99
CA ILE A 27 7.07 -7.85 5.57
C ILE A 27 8.08 -8.75 6.30
N PRO A 28 7.64 -9.46 7.34
CA PRO A 28 8.50 -10.35 8.10
C PRO A 28 8.72 -11.67 7.36
N GLY A 29 9.99 -11.99 7.08
CA GLY A 29 10.38 -13.29 6.51
C GLY A 29 11.21 -13.16 5.23
N HIS A 30 11.22 -14.24 4.45
CA HIS A 30 11.84 -14.30 3.13
C HIS A 30 10.74 -14.18 2.06
N GLY A 31 11.02 -13.54 0.93
CA GLY A 31 10.03 -13.34 -0.15
C GLY A 31 9.67 -11.88 -0.45
N LEU A 32 10.37 -10.90 0.15
CA LEU A 32 10.11 -9.48 -0.07
C LEU A 32 10.17 -9.08 -1.56
N LEU A 33 11.09 -9.66 -2.34
CA LEU A 33 11.19 -9.38 -3.78
C LEU A 33 10.02 -9.95 -4.59
N GLU A 34 9.51 -11.13 -4.22
CA GLU A 34 8.34 -11.73 -4.89
C GLU A 34 7.08 -10.92 -4.59
N ILE A 35 6.91 -10.50 -3.33
CA ILE A 35 5.79 -9.66 -2.95
C ILE A 35 5.90 -8.28 -3.61
N LEU A 36 7.10 -7.72 -3.71
CA LEU A 36 7.34 -6.46 -4.41
C LEU A 36 6.94 -6.55 -5.89
N ASP A 37 7.37 -7.59 -6.61
CA ASP A 37 7.04 -7.79 -8.02
C ASP A 37 5.52 -7.90 -8.23
N GLU A 38 4.84 -8.66 -7.37
CA GLU A 38 3.39 -8.81 -7.42
C GLU A 38 2.64 -7.51 -7.07
N LEU A 39 3.15 -6.74 -6.10
CA LEU A 39 2.62 -5.42 -5.75
C LEU A 39 2.74 -4.45 -6.94
N GLU A 40 3.92 -4.37 -7.56
CA GLU A 40 4.15 -3.53 -8.75
C GLU A 40 3.26 -3.96 -9.93
N ARG A 41 3.02 -5.27 -10.08
CA ARG A 41 2.16 -5.82 -11.13
C ARG A 41 0.69 -5.44 -10.93
N ARG A 42 0.20 -5.51 -9.68
CA ARG A 42 -1.22 -5.31 -9.34
C ARG A 42 -1.58 -3.83 -9.15
N PHE A 43 -0.69 -3.03 -8.58
CA PHE A 43 -0.92 -1.63 -8.21
C PHE A 43 -0.06 -0.69 -9.06
N ARG A 44 -0.33 -0.65 -10.36
CA ARG A 44 0.49 0.09 -11.34
C ARG A 44 0.52 1.61 -11.13
N ASP A 45 -0.49 2.14 -10.45
CA ASP A 45 -0.58 3.57 -10.11
C ASP A 45 0.25 3.94 -8.87
N TYR A 46 0.84 2.96 -8.19
CA TYR A 46 1.65 3.14 -7.00
C TYR A 46 3.13 2.96 -7.34
N SER A 47 4.00 3.63 -6.59
CA SER A 47 5.46 3.50 -6.67
C SER A 47 5.96 2.74 -5.46
N PHE A 48 6.74 1.69 -5.68
CA PHE A 48 7.26 0.83 -4.62
C PHE A 48 8.78 0.97 -4.51
N ARG A 49 9.29 0.88 -3.28
CA ARG A 49 10.73 0.82 -3.01
C ARG A 49 11.00 -0.12 -1.84
N ALA A 50 11.81 -1.13 -2.07
CA ALA A 50 12.30 -2.01 -1.01
C ALA A 50 13.50 -1.37 -0.28
N ASP A 51 13.47 -1.41 1.05
CA ASP A 51 14.60 -1.09 1.93
C ASP A 51 14.72 -2.17 3.01
N GLY A 52 15.70 -3.06 2.87
CA GLY A 52 15.92 -4.15 3.83
C GLY A 52 14.74 -5.11 3.95
N ARG A 53 13.93 -4.97 5.02
CA ARG A 53 12.74 -5.80 5.32
C ARG A 53 11.42 -5.04 5.16
N ASP A 54 11.49 -3.80 4.72
CA ASP A 54 10.36 -2.91 4.60
C ASP A 54 10.20 -2.50 3.13
N ILE A 55 8.96 -2.28 2.70
CA ILE A 55 8.63 -1.72 1.39
C ILE A 55 7.96 -0.38 1.63
N THR A 56 8.57 0.69 1.13
CA THR A 56 7.92 2.00 1.05
C THR A 56 7.03 2.04 -0.19
N VAL A 57 5.78 2.44 0.01
CA VAL A 57 4.78 2.60 -1.04
C VAL A 57 4.37 4.04 -1.09
N GLU A 58 4.48 4.63 -2.27
CA GLU A 58 4.06 5.98 -2.55
C GLU A 58 2.94 5.96 -3.58
N ALA A 59 1.81 6.54 -3.22
CA ALA A 59 0.67 6.66 -4.11
C ALA A 59 0.25 8.13 -4.19
N SER A 60 -0.11 8.57 -5.39
CA SER A 60 -0.63 9.91 -5.63
C SER A 60 -2.00 9.79 -6.28
N PHE A 61 -3.04 10.29 -5.62
CA PHE A 61 -4.41 10.16 -6.09
C PHE A 61 -5.16 11.49 -5.99
N ARG A 62 -6.30 11.56 -6.67
CA ARG A 62 -7.25 12.66 -6.60
C ARG A 62 -8.54 12.11 -6.02
N ILE A 63 -9.08 12.79 -5.02
CA ILE A 63 -10.42 12.49 -4.53
C ILE A 63 -11.36 13.32 -5.40
N LEU A 64 -12.22 12.65 -6.15
CA LEU A 64 -13.16 13.25 -7.09
C LEU A 64 -14.60 12.88 -6.69
N GLU A 65 -15.59 13.64 -7.17
CA GLU A 65 -17.00 13.33 -6.97
C GLU A 65 -17.33 11.86 -7.34
N PRO A 66 -18.16 11.17 -6.55
CA PRO A 66 -18.93 11.67 -5.39
C PRO A 66 -18.17 11.69 -4.05
N TRP A 67 -16.88 11.36 -4.06
CA TRP A 67 -16.09 11.14 -2.83
C TRP A 67 -15.38 12.41 -2.33
N GLU A 68 -15.65 13.58 -2.93
CA GLU A 68 -14.97 14.86 -2.60
C GLU A 68 -15.13 15.25 -1.11
N ASP A 69 -16.25 14.89 -0.49
CA ASP A 69 -16.53 15.11 0.93
C ASP A 69 -15.94 14.03 1.85
N GLU A 70 -15.38 12.94 1.32
CA GLU A 70 -14.70 11.95 2.15
C GLU A 70 -13.36 12.47 2.65
N PRO A 71 -13.07 12.28 3.95
CA PRO A 71 -11.76 12.62 4.47
C PRO A 71 -10.70 11.72 3.82
N ALA A 72 -9.57 12.32 3.43
CA ALA A 72 -8.47 11.57 2.81
C ALA A 72 -7.94 10.44 3.72
N GLU A 73 -8.15 10.55 5.03
CA GLU A 73 -7.79 9.53 6.01
C GLU A 73 -8.56 8.21 5.80
N ASP A 74 -9.86 8.25 5.51
CA ASP A 74 -10.67 7.06 5.24
C ASP A 74 -10.25 6.38 3.91
N VAL A 75 -9.93 7.18 2.88
CA VAL A 75 -9.39 6.68 1.62
C VAL A 75 -8.03 6.00 1.85
N VAL A 76 -7.15 6.65 2.63
CA VAL A 76 -5.83 6.11 2.96
C VAL A 76 -5.92 4.86 3.82
N GLU A 77 -6.86 4.80 4.77
CA GLU A 77 -7.11 3.60 5.58
C GLU A 77 -7.56 2.43 4.69
N SER A 78 -8.46 2.68 3.75
CA SER A 78 -8.90 1.68 2.77
C SER A 78 -7.74 1.16 1.91
N MET A 79 -6.86 2.05 1.45
CA MET A 79 -5.64 1.67 0.72
C MET A 79 -4.71 0.81 1.58
N ALA A 80 -4.51 1.18 2.85
CA ALA A 80 -3.67 0.44 3.78
C ALA A 80 -4.24 -0.95 4.06
N LEU A 81 -5.55 -1.07 4.24
CA LEU A 81 -6.25 -2.34 4.44
C LEU A 81 -6.16 -3.24 3.20
N GLU A 82 -6.29 -2.69 2.00
CA GLU A 82 -6.15 -3.46 0.76
C GLU A 82 -4.74 -4.02 0.61
N LEU A 83 -3.72 -3.20 0.85
CA LEU A 83 -2.31 -3.64 0.83
C LEU A 83 -2.02 -4.67 1.92
N LEU A 84 -2.54 -4.47 3.14
CA LEU A 84 -2.40 -5.42 4.24
C LEU A 84 -3.08 -6.75 3.90
N SER A 85 -4.28 -6.70 3.34
CA SER A 85 -5.04 -7.88 2.91
C SER A 85 -4.28 -8.65 1.83
N PHE A 86 -3.66 -7.94 0.89
CA PHE A 86 -2.86 -8.55 -0.17
C PHE A 86 -1.67 -9.36 0.39
N ILE A 87 -0.91 -8.77 1.33
CA ILE A 87 0.28 -9.40 1.91
C ILE A 87 -0.04 -10.45 3.00
N THR A 88 -1.22 -10.40 3.62
CA THR A 88 -1.65 -11.37 4.66
C THR A 88 -2.48 -12.52 4.10
N GLY A 89 -3.37 -12.25 3.14
CA GLY A 89 -4.32 -13.19 2.55
C GLY A 89 -3.80 -13.92 1.32
N GLY A 90 -2.65 -13.50 0.79
CA GLY A 90 -2.02 -14.09 -0.38
C GLY A 90 -2.79 -13.81 -1.67
N GLY A 91 -2.25 -12.90 -2.49
CA GLY A 91 -2.46 -12.93 -3.95
C GLY A 91 -2.01 -14.24 -4.64
N LEU A 92 -1.68 -15.28 -3.86
CA LEU A 92 -1.21 -16.61 -4.27
C LEU A 92 -2.31 -17.70 -4.20
N ARG A 93 -3.60 -17.34 -4.20
CA ARG A 93 -4.70 -18.32 -4.36
C ARG A 93 -5.57 -18.03 -5.58
N GLY A 94 -5.21 -18.68 -6.68
CA GLY A 94 -5.90 -18.77 -7.98
C GLY A 94 -4.90 -18.44 -9.09
N GLU A 95 -4.37 -19.38 -9.88
CA GLU A 95 -5.04 -20.46 -10.60
C GLU A 95 -4.13 -21.72 -10.73
N ILE A 96 -4.63 -22.90 -10.32
CA ILE A 96 -4.35 -24.23 -10.91
C ILE A 96 -5.61 -25.08 -10.79
#